data_AF-A0A5M9GS40-F1
#
_entry.id   AF-A0A5M9GS40-F1
#
_cell.length_a   1.000
_cell.length_b   1.000
_cell.length_c   1.000
_cell.angle_alpha   90.00
_cell.angle_beta   90.00
_cell.angle_gamma   90.00
#
_symmetry.space_group_name_H-M   'P 1'
#
loop_
_entity.id
_entity.type
_entity.pdbx_description
1 polymer ?
#
loop_
_entity_poly.entity_id
_entity_poly.type
_entity_poly.pdbx_seq_one_letter_code
_entity_poly.pdbx_strand_id
1 'polypeptide(L)'
;MELNYVPVLIVGGGLSGLASALFLAKHNIEYLLIERHPSTAIHPKAGGITFRTMELFRELGLEQRIRSAGKTLENCRGRIAVHTIAGANNEELAQMRANQYENDEKLLQKIEEISPSKQTACYQITLEEIMLQEARTLGGELSFYHELVSYEQNEHGVIATIRNRETEAEIIFHCDYIIAADGAKSKIREHLGISTEGRGTIGGYYMNIYFEADLSEFIQGDAFGFSMVLHPEVLGALIPVDNARRWIYHVSYDPLKGERPKDFTIERCKQIIQTAIGSTNVKSEIVSVLPWKAAESTATKFQDNRIFLVGDSAHIMPPTGGFGSNTGIQDVHNLAWKLAAVIKGKAKPKLLETYHEERYPVAKLTTDYASSLLFRAANREEGSLNNMDGLAVTVGYQYCSEAIIDDSVIPHRMDSVELNGRPGTRAPHFWGMYKGKEVSILDLFGNNFVLLTGVDNSSWAEAVYDVSSKLGINIKLYRVGGSGDFIAQENVFRELYGIENEGTVLIRPDGFIGWRSEKAVVNPDVILEKVMSNLLCSF
;
A
#
# COMPACT_ATOMS: atom_id res chain seq x y z
N MET A 1 -0.51 -23.18 33.78
CA MET A 1 0.24 -22.83 32.57
C MET A 1 -0.29 -21.48 32.13
N GLU A 2 0.55 -20.45 32.12
CA GLU A 2 0.19 -19.22 31.41
C GLU A 2 -0.10 -19.62 29.96
N LEU A 3 -1.33 -19.38 29.51
CA LEU A 3 -1.67 -19.60 28.10
C LEU A 3 -0.96 -18.51 27.30
N ASN A 4 -0.10 -18.92 26.37
CA ASN A 4 0.46 -18.00 25.39
C ASN A 4 -0.71 -17.48 24.54
N TYR A 5 -1.13 -16.24 24.79
CA TYR A 5 -2.28 -15.60 24.16
C TYR A 5 -1.87 -14.28 23.54
N VAL A 6 -2.42 -14.00 22.36
CA VAL A 6 -2.27 -12.70 21.70
C VAL A 6 -3.51 -12.38 20.86
N PRO A 7 -4.06 -11.16 20.84
CA PRO A 7 -5.25 -10.86 20.05
C PRO A 7 -5.07 -11.15 18.56
N VAL A 8 -3.92 -10.76 17.98
CA VAL A 8 -3.64 -10.94 16.55
C VAL A 8 -2.28 -11.60 16.33
N LEU A 9 -2.27 -12.71 15.60
CA LEU A 9 -1.03 -13.30 15.07
C LEU A 9 -0.81 -12.84 13.63
N ILE A 10 0.31 -12.17 13.37
CA ILE A 10 0.75 -11.77 12.04
C ILE A 10 1.77 -12.79 11.53
N VAL A 11 1.51 -13.37 10.36
CA VAL A 11 2.37 -14.40 9.77
C VAL A 11 3.06 -13.83 8.54
N GLY A 12 4.34 -13.50 8.66
CA GLY A 12 5.15 -12.84 7.65
C GLY A 12 5.63 -11.46 8.09
N GLY A 13 6.93 -11.19 7.95
CA GLY A 13 7.62 -9.96 8.33
C GLY A 13 8.05 -9.08 7.15
N GLY A 14 7.39 -9.23 6.00
CA GLY A 14 7.54 -8.30 4.86
C GLY A 14 6.74 -7.01 5.05
N LEU A 15 6.68 -6.18 4.01
CA LEU A 15 5.99 -4.87 4.04
C LEU A 15 4.55 -4.92 4.60
N SER A 16 3.68 -5.83 4.14
CA SER A 16 2.32 -5.94 4.65
C SER A 16 2.27 -6.42 6.11
N GLY A 17 3.16 -7.32 6.51
CA GLY A 17 3.24 -7.82 7.88
C GLY A 17 3.70 -6.73 8.86
N LEU A 18 4.77 -6.02 8.51
CA LEU A 18 5.26 -4.88 9.29
C LEU A 18 4.26 -3.72 9.30
N ALA A 19 3.53 -3.47 8.21
CA ALA A 19 2.44 -2.50 8.22
C ALA A 19 1.34 -2.93 9.20
N SER A 20 1.05 -4.23 9.30
CA SER A 20 0.04 -4.78 10.22
C SER A 20 0.44 -4.51 11.66
N ALA A 21 1.69 -4.78 12.00
CA ALA A 21 2.28 -4.49 13.29
C ALA A 21 2.12 -2.99 13.65
N LEU A 22 2.46 -2.09 12.72
CA LEU A 22 2.39 -0.65 12.96
C LEU A 22 0.95 -0.12 13.11
N PHE A 23 0.01 -0.54 12.27
CA PHE A 23 -1.38 -0.08 12.37
C PHE A 23 -2.13 -0.71 13.55
N LEU A 24 -1.85 -1.96 13.92
CA LEU A 24 -2.38 -2.55 15.15
C LEU A 24 -1.82 -1.82 16.38
N ALA A 25 -0.52 -1.54 16.43
CA ALA A 25 0.09 -0.74 17.50
C ALA A 25 -0.56 0.65 17.59
N LYS A 26 -0.77 1.32 16.46
CA LYS A 26 -1.45 2.62 16.39
C LYS A 26 -2.85 2.57 17.03
N HIS A 27 -3.59 1.50 16.76
CA HIS A 27 -4.90 1.26 17.36
C HIS A 27 -4.84 0.63 18.76
N ASN A 28 -3.67 0.47 19.37
CA ASN A 28 -3.47 -0.16 20.69
C ASN A 28 -4.04 -1.59 20.74
N ILE A 29 -3.69 -2.42 19.76
CA ILE A 29 -3.98 -3.85 19.72
C ILE A 29 -2.66 -4.60 19.83
N GLU A 30 -2.59 -5.52 20.80
CA GLU A 30 -1.45 -6.41 20.97
C GLU A 30 -1.40 -7.43 19.81
N TYR A 31 -0.18 -7.73 19.38
CA TYR A 31 0.07 -8.67 18.30
C TYR A 31 1.40 -9.39 18.52
N LEU A 32 1.50 -10.57 17.90
CA LEU A 32 2.76 -11.29 17.71
C LEU A 32 3.00 -11.38 16.21
N LEU A 33 4.13 -10.87 15.73
CA LEU A 33 4.57 -11.09 14.37
C LEU A 33 5.60 -12.21 14.34
N ILE A 34 5.40 -13.19 13.47
CA ILE A 34 6.39 -14.22 13.17
C ILE A 34 6.90 -14.10 11.73
N GLU A 35 8.19 -14.30 11.55
CA GLU A 35 8.84 -14.33 10.24
C GLU A 35 9.80 -15.52 10.17
N ARG A 36 9.67 -16.34 9.13
CA ARG A 36 10.46 -17.57 8.98
C ARG A 36 11.93 -17.29 8.64
N HIS A 37 12.24 -16.11 8.09
CA HIS A 37 13.60 -15.67 7.77
C HIS A 37 14.25 -15.01 9.00
N PRO A 38 15.59 -15.05 9.11
CA PRO A 38 16.28 -14.47 10.27
C PRO A 38 16.29 -12.93 10.29
N SER A 39 15.95 -12.27 9.18
CA SER A 39 15.94 -10.82 9.04
C SER A 39 14.94 -10.37 7.97
N THR A 40 14.84 -9.05 7.77
CA THR A 40 14.15 -8.40 6.64
C THR A 40 14.80 -8.73 5.29
N ALA A 41 14.19 -8.25 4.21
CA ALA A 41 14.62 -8.49 2.84
C ALA A 41 16.08 -8.06 2.59
N ILE A 42 16.92 -9.00 2.14
CA ILE A 42 18.33 -8.75 1.77
C ILE A 42 18.52 -8.38 0.29
N HIS A 43 17.42 -8.31 -0.47
CA HIS A 43 17.44 -8.07 -1.91
C HIS A 43 16.48 -6.92 -2.25
N PRO A 44 16.91 -5.94 -3.05
CA PRO A 44 16.06 -4.81 -3.41
C PRO A 44 14.93 -5.28 -4.34
N LYS A 45 13.69 -5.15 -3.85
CA LYS A 45 12.46 -5.54 -4.54
C LYS A 45 11.62 -4.31 -4.87
N ALA A 46 10.41 -4.19 -4.32
CA ALA A 46 9.56 -3.02 -4.54
C ALA A 46 10.29 -1.75 -4.10
N GLY A 47 10.33 -0.73 -4.96
CA GLY A 47 11.02 0.54 -4.70
C GLY A 47 10.14 1.79 -4.85
N GLY A 48 9.03 1.72 -5.57
CA GLY A 48 8.11 2.85 -5.72
C GLY A 48 7.07 2.89 -4.61
N ILE A 49 6.97 4.02 -3.90
CA ILE A 49 5.93 4.26 -2.90
C ILE A 49 5.03 5.38 -3.41
N THR A 50 3.75 5.08 -3.58
CA THR A 50 2.76 6.05 -4.07
C THR A 50 2.50 7.12 -3.01
N PHE A 51 2.00 8.29 -3.41
CA PHE A 51 1.63 9.35 -2.47
C PHE A 51 0.58 8.85 -1.46
N ARG A 52 -0.37 7.99 -1.86
CA ARG A 52 -1.37 7.43 -0.94
C ARG A 52 -0.72 6.60 0.17
N THR A 53 0.27 5.79 -0.13
CA THR A 53 1.01 5.04 0.90
C THR A 53 1.89 5.97 1.73
N MET A 54 2.40 7.06 1.16
CA MET A 54 3.11 8.09 1.93
C MET A 54 2.19 8.83 2.91
N GLU A 55 0.90 9.03 2.59
CA GLU A 55 -0.09 9.53 3.56
C GLU A 55 -0.23 8.58 4.75
N LEU A 56 -0.24 7.27 4.49
CA LEU A 56 -0.29 6.24 5.54
C LEU A 56 0.97 6.28 6.42
N PHE A 57 2.14 6.45 5.82
CA PHE A 57 3.37 6.64 6.59
C PHE A 57 3.45 7.98 7.31
N ARG A 58 2.84 9.04 6.77
CA ARG A 58 2.66 10.33 7.45
C ARG A 58 1.80 10.15 8.71
N GLU A 59 0.72 9.41 8.59
CA GLU A 59 -0.17 9.02 9.70
C GLU A 59 0.59 8.28 10.82
N LEU A 60 1.60 7.50 10.46
CA LEU A 60 2.48 6.76 11.37
C LEU A 60 3.73 7.57 11.80
N GLY A 61 3.92 8.81 11.32
CA GLY A 61 5.10 9.63 11.63
C GLY A 61 6.40 9.20 10.93
N LEU A 62 6.31 8.36 9.90
CA LEU A 62 7.44 7.77 9.17
C LEU A 62 7.78 8.47 7.84
N GLU A 63 6.88 9.31 7.32
CA GLU A 63 7.03 9.97 6.01
C GLU A 63 8.41 10.60 5.83
N GLN A 64 8.86 11.43 6.77
CA GLN A 64 10.14 12.14 6.63
C GLN A 64 11.34 11.19 6.64
N ARG A 65 11.34 10.16 7.48
CA ARG A 65 12.41 9.15 7.54
C ARG A 65 12.52 8.39 6.21
N ILE A 66 11.39 8.03 5.63
CA ILE A 66 11.33 7.32 4.34
C ILE A 66 11.78 8.23 3.19
N ARG A 67 11.34 9.50 3.15
CA ARG A 67 11.81 10.46 2.13
C ARG A 67 13.32 10.69 2.24
N SER A 68 13.86 10.79 3.46
CA SER A 68 15.31 10.91 3.67
C SER A 68 16.06 9.67 3.21
N ALA A 69 15.54 8.48 3.46
CA ALA A 69 16.14 7.22 2.99
C ALA A 69 16.12 7.07 1.46
N GLY A 70 15.08 7.61 0.81
CA GLY A 70 14.93 7.62 -0.64
C GLY A 70 15.63 8.78 -1.37
N LYS A 71 16.33 9.66 -0.64
CA LYS A 71 16.80 10.95 -1.18
C LYS A 71 17.75 10.80 -2.37
N THR A 72 18.59 9.77 -2.37
CA THR A 72 19.54 9.50 -3.47
C THR A 72 18.85 9.09 -4.78
N LEU A 73 17.60 8.64 -4.70
CA LEU A 73 16.78 8.22 -5.83
C LEU A 73 15.76 9.30 -6.26
N GLU A 74 15.69 10.45 -5.58
CA GLU A 74 14.65 11.46 -5.83
C GLU A 74 14.69 12.02 -7.26
N ASN A 75 15.87 12.03 -7.88
CA ASN A 75 16.08 12.45 -9.26
C ASN A 75 16.13 11.27 -10.25
N CYS A 76 16.04 10.03 -9.77
CA CYS A 76 16.06 8.86 -10.63
C CYS A 76 14.70 8.60 -11.27
N ARG A 77 14.40 9.35 -12.32
CA ARG A 77 13.05 9.38 -12.92
C ARG A 77 13.04 8.92 -14.37
N GLY A 78 11.82 8.63 -14.83
CA GLY A 78 11.53 8.28 -16.19
C GLY A 78 12.11 6.95 -16.69
N ARG A 79 11.92 6.73 -17.99
CA ARG A 79 12.28 5.48 -18.67
C ARG A 79 12.94 5.76 -20.00
N ILE A 80 14.00 5.01 -20.32
CA ILE A 80 14.68 5.08 -21.63
C ILE A 80 14.85 3.69 -22.22
N ALA A 81 15.12 3.65 -23.52
CA ALA A 81 15.54 2.45 -24.22
C ALA A 81 16.83 2.73 -24.99
N VAL A 82 17.83 1.88 -24.79
CA VAL A 82 19.16 1.98 -25.39
C VAL A 82 19.60 0.61 -25.89
N HIS A 83 20.51 0.56 -26.87
CA HIS A 83 21.09 -0.72 -27.27
C HIS A 83 22.01 -1.27 -26.17
N THR A 84 22.89 -0.42 -25.61
CA THR A 84 23.74 -0.66 -24.45
C THR A 84 23.85 0.64 -23.65
N ILE A 85 24.23 0.59 -22.38
CA ILE A 85 24.34 1.80 -21.55
C ILE A 85 25.41 2.77 -22.07
N ALA A 86 26.58 2.26 -22.45
CA ALA A 86 27.69 3.06 -22.98
C ALA A 86 27.41 3.60 -24.40
N GLY A 87 26.49 2.97 -25.14
CA GLY A 87 26.10 3.40 -26.48
C GLY A 87 25.01 4.47 -26.51
N ALA A 88 24.59 5.00 -25.35
CA ALA A 88 23.51 5.96 -25.29
C ALA A 88 23.93 7.35 -25.82
N ASN A 89 23.05 7.97 -26.63
CA ASN A 89 23.29 9.31 -27.16
C ASN A 89 22.94 10.37 -26.10
N ASN A 90 23.94 11.11 -25.62
CA ASN A 90 23.78 12.10 -24.55
C ASN A 90 22.79 13.23 -24.90
N GLU A 91 22.71 13.67 -26.15
CA GLU A 91 21.78 14.74 -26.55
C GLU A 91 20.32 14.27 -26.52
N GLU A 92 20.05 13.08 -27.05
CA GLU A 92 18.73 12.45 -26.99
C GLU A 92 18.30 12.18 -25.55
N LEU A 93 19.22 11.68 -24.71
CA LEU A 93 18.96 11.46 -23.29
C LEU A 93 18.63 12.77 -22.57
N ALA A 94 19.33 13.87 -22.88
CA ALA A 94 19.05 15.18 -22.29
C ALA A 94 17.65 15.68 -22.66
N GLN A 95 17.23 15.53 -23.92
CA GLN A 95 15.88 15.89 -24.36
C GLN A 95 14.81 15.01 -23.70
N MET A 96 15.03 13.70 -23.60
CA MET A 96 14.12 12.79 -22.92
C MET A 96 13.96 13.14 -21.43
N ARG A 97 15.06 13.48 -20.75
CA ARG A 97 15.01 13.96 -19.35
C ARG A 97 14.16 15.23 -19.22
N ALA A 98 14.39 16.23 -20.08
CA ALA A 98 13.64 17.48 -20.03
C ALA A 98 12.11 17.24 -20.15
N ASN A 99 11.70 16.40 -21.12
CA ASN A 99 10.29 16.06 -21.30
C ASN A 99 9.71 15.27 -20.10
N GLN A 100 10.51 14.41 -19.47
CA GLN A 100 10.09 13.66 -18.29
C GLN A 100 9.92 14.56 -17.08
N TYR A 101 10.85 15.47 -16.83
CA TYR A 101 10.72 16.46 -15.76
C TYR A 101 9.46 17.31 -15.91
N GLU A 102 9.15 17.77 -17.12
CA GLU A 102 7.91 18.53 -17.38
C GLU A 102 6.64 17.71 -17.07
N ASN A 103 6.61 16.43 -17.48
CA ASN A 103 5.47 15.56 -17.19
C ASN A 103 5.34 15.24 -15.70
N ASP A 104 6.47 15.03 -15.01
CA ASP A 104 6.50 14.80 -13.58
C ASP A 104 6.05 16.03 -12.79
N GLU A 105 6.41 17.24 -13.22
CA GLU A 105 5.93 18.48 -12.62
C GLU A 105 4.41 18.61 -12.73
N LYS A 106 3.84 18.32 -13.91
CA LYS A 106 2.37 18.29 -14.10
C LYS A 106 1.70 17.26 -13.19
N LEU A 107 2.30 16.07 -13.05
CA LEU A 107 1.78 15.04 -12.15
C LEU A 107 1.87 15.48 -10.68
N LEU A 108 2.99 16.09 -10.28
CA LEU A 108 3.20 16.60 -8.92
C LEU A 108 2.19 17.69 -8.56
N GLN A 109 1.89 18.61 -9.47
CA GLN A 109 0.86 19.63 -9.27
C GLN A 109 -0.51 18.98 -8.99
N LYS A 110 -0.91 18.00 -9.80
CA LYS A 110 -2.15 17.24 -9.55
C LYS A 110 -2.15 16.51 -8.21
N ILE A 111 -1.01 15.95 -7.80
CA ILE A 111 -0.88 15.26 -6.51
C ILE A 111 -0.99 16.27 -5.36
N GLU A 112 -0.37 17.44 -5.46
CA GLU A 112 -0.43 18.51 -4.44
C GLU A 112 -1.85 19.03 -4.23
N GLU A 113 -2.70 19.02 -5.26
CA GLU A 113 -4.12 19.38 -5.15
C GLU A 113 -4.92 18.36 -4.33
N ILE A 114 -4.52 17.08 -4.33
CA ILE A 114 -5.30 16.00 -3.72
C ILE A 114 -4.61 15.34 -2.52
N SER A 115 -3.38 15.69 -2.20
CA SER A 115 -2.60 15.04 -1.13
C SER A 115 -1.58 15.98 -0.49
N PRO A 116 -1.39 15.91 0.84
CA PRO A 116 -0.26 16.58 1.50
C PRO A 116 1.07 15.84 1.28
N SER A 117 1.02 14.60 0.78
CA SER A 117 2.18 13.73 0.64
C SER A 117 2.58 13.60 -0.83
N LYS A 118 3.86 13.30 -1.06
CA LYS A 118 4.43 13.09 -2.40
C LYS A 118 4.93 11.66 -2.51
N GLN A 119 4.84 11.11 -3.71
CA GLN A 119 5.46 9.81 -4.01
C GLN A 119 6.98 9.86 -3.79
N THR A 120 7.57 8.72 -3.44
CA THR A 120 9.02 8.60 -3.23
C THR A 120 9.53 7.22 -3.64
N ALA A 121 10.84 7.11 -3.81
CA ALA A 121 11.50 5.85 -4.12
C ALA A 121 12.29 5.38 -2.89
N CYS A 122 11.91 4.25 -2.31
CA CYS A 122 12.63 3.61 -1.22
C CYS A 122 12.45 2.09 -1.32
N TYR A 123 13.55 1.38 -1.53
CA TYR A 123 13.52 -0.07 -1.73
C TYR A 123 13.12 -0.81 -0.45
N GLN A 124 12.45 -1.95 -0.66
CA GLN A 124 11.99 -2.85 0.39
C GLN A 124 13.06 -3.19 1.45
N ILE A 125 14.33 -3.35 1.06
CA ILE A 125 15.44 -3.58 2.00
C ILE A 125 15.52 -2.47 3.07
N THR A 126 15.46 -1.21 2.64
CA THR A 126 15.54 -0.04 3.53
C THR A 126 14.20 0.24 4.22
N LEU A 127 13.10 0.09 3.48
CA LEU A 127 11.75 0.36 4.01
C LEU A 127 11.37 -0.62 5.12
N GLU A 128 11.62 -1.92 4.93
CA GLU A 128 11.35 -2.92 5.97
C GLU A 128 12.18 -2.67 7.23
N GLU A 129 13.44 -2.25 7.10
CA GLU A 129 14.27 -1.90 8.25
C GLU A 129 13.70 -0.71 9.03
N ILE A 130 13.26 0.34 8.34
CA ILE A 130 12.62 1.51 8.98
C ILE A 130 11.36 1.08 9.74
N MET A 131 10.51 0.28 9.10
CA MET A 131 9.25 -0.20 9.69
C MET A 131 9.50 -1.15 10.87
N LEU A 132 10.48 -2.05 10.76
CA LEU A 132 10.88 -2.97 11.82
C LEU A 132 11.40 -2.22 13.06
N GLN A 133 12.26 -1.21 12.84
CA GLN A 133 12.75 -0.36 13.93
C GLN A 133 11.62 0.39 14.63
N GLU A 134 10.64 0.88 13.86
CA GLU A 134 9.47 1.55 14.43
C GLU A 134 8.61 0.59 15.25
N ALA A 135 8.30 -0.60 14.71
CA ALA A 135 7.52 -1.62 15.42
C ALA A 135 8.18 -2.02 16.74
N ARG A 136 9.51 -2.13 16.79
CA ARG A 136 10.28 -2.35 18.03
C ARG A 136 10.19 -1.18 19.00
N THR A 137 10.25 0.05 18.49
CA THR A 137 10.17 1.27 19.31
C THR A 137 8.79 1.40 19.98
N LEU A 138 7.74 0.95 19.29
CA LEU A 138 6.38 0.88 19.83
C LEU A 138 6.16 -0.31 20.79
N GLY A 139 7.18 -1.14 21.03
CA GLY A 139 7.11 -2.27 21.95
C GLY A 139 6.48 -3.53 21.36
N GLY A 140 6.39 -3.66 20.03
CA GLY A 140 5.80 -4.83 19.37
C GLY A 140 6.57 -6.12 19.60
N GLU A 141 5.86 -7.24 19.74
CA GLU A 141 6.45 -8.57 19.83
C GLU A 141 6.73 -9.14 18.42
N LEU A 142 8.01 -9.32 18.11
CA LEU A 142 8.48 -9.69 16.78
C LEU A 142 9.46 -10.87 16.88
N SER A 143 9.07 -12.01 16.35
CA SER A 143 9.84 -13.25 16.38
C SER A 143 10.31 -13.65 14.98
N PHE A 144 11.51 -13.22 14.63
CA PHE A 144 12.19 -13.65 13.40
C PHE A 144 12.76 -15.06 13.57
N TYR A 145 12.98 -15.74 12.45
CA TYR A 145 13.32 -17.15 12.41
C TYR A 145 12.29 -18.09 13.10
N HIS A 146 11.01 -17.70 13.07
CA HIS A 146 9.89 -18.50 13.55
C HIS A 146 8.88 -18.73 12.43
N GLU A 147 8.35 -19.95 12.31
CA GLU A 147 7.38 -20.29 11.27
C GLU A 147 6.07 -20.85 11.83
N LEU A 148 4.96 -20.54 11.17
CA LEU A 148 3.68 -21.19 11.42
C LEU A 148 3.71 -22.60 10.84
N VAL A 149 3.52 -23.60 11.70
CA VAL A 149 3.50 -25.02 11.30
C VAL A 149 2.08 -25.45 10.97
N SER A 150 1.14 -25.15 11.86
CA SER A 150 -0.27 -25.52 11.74
C SER A 150 -1.14 -24.52 12.48
N TYR A 151 -2.42 -24.48 12.13
CA TYR A 151 -3.42 -23.72 12.86
C TYR A 151 -4.80 -24.39 12.73
N GLU A 152 -5.65 -24.19 13.73
CA GLU A 152 -7.06 -24.57 13.72
C GLU A 152 -7.90 -23.40 14.22
N GLN A 153 -8.97 -23.06 13.50
CA GLN A 153 -9.88 -21.97 13.88
C GLN A 153 -11.26 -22.48 14.24
N ASN A 154 -11.93 -21.80 15.17
CA ASN A 154 -13.30 -22.04 15.56
C ASN A 154 -14.03 -20.72 15.90
N GLU A 155 -15.24 -20.80 16.43
CA GLU A 155 -16.05 -19.63 16.78
C GLU A 155 -15.43 -18.73 17.86
N HIS A 156 -14.44 -19.20 18.62
CA HIS A 156 -13.84 -18.49 19.74
C HIS A 156 -12.42 -17.97 19.47
N GLY A 157 -11.72 -18.46 18.44
CA GLY A 157 -10.37 -18.03 18.13
C GLY A 157 -9.65 -18.99 17.21
N VAL A 158 -8.32 -18.87 17.19
CA VAL A 158 -7.40 -19.69 16.41
C VAL A 158 -6.30 -20.22 17.33
N ILE A 159 -6.04 -21.52 17.25
CA ILE A 159 -4.92 -22.19 17.93
C ILE A 159 -3.83 -22.36 16.88
N ALA A 160 -2.67 -21.75 17.10
CA ALA A 160 -1.54 -21.74 16.16
C ALA A 160 -0.32 -22.43 16.78
N THR A 161 0.31 -23.31 16.02
CA THR A 161 1.60 -23.94 16.40
C THR A 161 2.72 -23.23 15.68
N ILE A 162 3.61 -22.60 16.45
CA ILE A 162 4.74 -21.81 15.97
C ILE A 162 6.03 -22.56 16.29
N ARG A 163 6.90 -22.74 15.30
CA ARG A 163 8.21 -23.37 15.47
C ARG A 163 9.31 -22.32 15.47
N ASN A 164 10.16 -22.35 16.48
CA ASN A 164 11.46 -21.68 16.44
C ASN A 164 12.40 -22.51 15.55
N ARG A 165 12.88 -21.93 14.45
CA ARG A 165 13.69 -22.65 13.44
C ARG A 165 15.15 -22.85 13.83
N GLU A 166 15.61 -22.22 14.92
CA GLU A 166 16.94 -22.43 15.49
C GLU A 166 16.95 -23.63 16.44
N THR A 167 15.95 -23.72 17.30
CA THR A 167 15.88 -24.77 18.34
C THR A 167 14.99 -25.94 17.96
N GLU A 168 14.22 -25.83 16.86
CA GLU A 168 13.15 -26.74 16.45
C GLU A 168 12.02 -26.90 17.48
N ALA A 169 12.02 -26.08 18.54
CA ALA A 169 10.99 -26.10 19.56
C ALA A 169 9.67 -25.53 19.03
N GLU A 170 8.57 -26.23 19.32
CA GLU A 170 7.22 -25.81 18.95
C GLU A 170 6.48 -25.27 20.18
N ILE A 171 5.79 -24.13 19.98
CA ILE A 171 4.99 -23.46 20.99
C ILE A 171 3.59 -23.25 20.44
N ILE A 172 2.58 -23.56 21.26
CA ILE A 172 1.18 -23.32 20.92
C ILE A 172 0.78 -21.94 21.44
N PHE A 173 0.13 -21.16 20.57
CA PHE A 173 -0.47 -19.86 20.86
C PHE A 173 -1.97 -19.89 20.61
N HIS A 174 -2.73 -19.20 21.46
CA HIS A 174 -4.13 -18.88 21.23
C HIS A 174 -4.22 -17.43 20.75
N CYS A 175 -4.99 -17.20 19.69
CA CYS A 175 -5.24 -15.85 19.19
C CYS A 175 -6.67 -15.66 18.71
N ASP A 176 -7.15 -14.42 18.64
CA ASP A 176 -8.50 -14.16 18.14
C ASP A 176 -8.55 -14.22 16.62
N TYR A 177 -7.47 -13.74 15.97
CA TYR A 177 -7.38 -13.60 14.52
C TYR A 177 -5.95 -13.84 14.00
N ILE A 178 -5.85 -14.29 12.74
CA ILE A 178 -4.59 -14.36 11.98
C ILE A 178 -4.62 -13.37 10.82
N ILE A 179 -3.56 -12.57 10.68
CA ILE A 179 -3.25 -11.84 9.45
C ILE A 179 -2.19 -12.63 8.68
N ALA A 180 -2.57 -13.22 7.56
CA ALA A 180 -1.70 -13.92 6.64
C ALA A 180 -1.00 -12.92 5.72
N ALA A 181 0.24 -12.58 6.07
CA ALA A 181 1.15 -11.77 5.26
C ALA A 181 2.32 -12.62 4.71
N ASP A 182 2.08 -13.91 4.48
CA ASP A 182 3.09 -14.95 4.19
C ASP A 182 3.49 -15.03 2.70
N GLY A 183 3.02 -14.07 1.90
CA GLY A 183 3.49 -13.77 0.56
C GLY A 183 2.88 -14.61 -0.56
N ALA A 184 3.46 -14.50 -1.76
CA ALA A 184 2.90 -15.05 -3.00
C ALA A 184 2.60 -16.56 -2.97
N LYS A 185 3.42 -17.32 -2.22
CA LYS A 185 3.27 -18.76 -2.00
C LYS A 185 2.62 -19.05 -0.66
N SER A 186 1.58 -18.29 -0.34
CA SER A 186 0.88 -18.36 0.94
C SER A 186 0.41 -19.78 1.22
N LYS A 187 1.01 -20.42 2.23
CA LYS A 187 0.59 -21.74 2.68
C LYS A 187 -0.75 -21.64 3.40
N ILE A 188 -1.01 -20.51 4.05
CA ILE A 188 -2.29 -20.25 4.73
C ILE A 188 -3.42 -20.23 3.71
N ARG A 189 -3.30 -19.47 2.61
CA ARG A 189 -4.30 -19.44 1.53
C ARG A 189 -4.53 -20.83 0.94
N GLU A 190 -3.47 -21.58 0.68
CA GLU A 190 -3.55 -22.95 0.15
C GLU A 190 -4.28 -23.89 1.11
N HIS A 191 -3.95 -23.85 2.41
CA HIS A 191 -4.62 -24.66 3.44
C HIS A 191 -6.11 -24.32 3.60
N LEU A 192 -6.49 -23.04 3.45
CA LEU A 192 -7.90 -22.61 3.45
C LEU A 192 -8.66 -23.03 2.19
N GLY A 193 -7.98 -23.57 1.17
CA GLY A 193 -8.59 -23.91 -0.11
C GLY A 193 -9.10 -22.70 -0.89
N ILE A 194 -8.59 -21.50 -0.59
CA ILE A 194 -8.98 -20.27 -1.29
C ILE A 194 -8.28 -20.25 -2.65
N SER A 195 -9.07 -20.37 -3.72
CA SER A 195 -8.59 -20.30 -5.10
C SER A 195 -8.21 -18.88 -5.47
N THR A 196 -7.40 -18.76 -6.53
CA THR A 196 -7.05 -17.48 -7.13
C THR A 196 -7.57 -17.38 -8.57
N GLU A 197 -7.96 -16.19 -8.98
CA GLU A 197 -8.29 -15.83 -10.36
C GLU A 197 -7.24 -14.90 -10.98
N GLY A 198 -7.24 -14.75 -12.30
CA GLY A 198 -6.27 -13.92 -13.04
C GLY A 198 -5.53 -14.68 -14.15
N ARG A 199 -4.72 -13.95 -14.92
CA ARG A 199 -4.00 -14.49 -16.10
C ARG A 199 -2.82 -15.41 -15.76
N GLY A 200 -2.44 -15.54 -14.49
CA GLY A 200 -1.30 -16.34 -14.07
C GLY A 200 0.03 -15.69 -14.47
N THR A 201 0.99 -16.49 -14.95
CA THR A 201 2.29 -15.96 -15.36
C THR A 201 2.15 -15.11 -16.64
N ILE A 202 2.41 -13.81 -16.53
CA ILE A 202 2.33 -12.85 -17.64
C ILE A 202 3.65 -12.10 -17.76
N GLY A 203 4.09 -11.75 -18.96
CA GLY A 203 5.36 -11.04 -19.18
C GLY A 203 6.63 -11.90 -19.20
N GLY A 204 6.54 -13.21 -18.95
CA GLY A 204 7.68 -14.13 -19.09
C GLY A 204 8.51 -14.29 -17.81
N TYR A 205 9.72 -14.82 -17.98
CA TYR A 205 10.62 -15.19 -16.88
C TYR A 205 11.85 -14.30 -16.90
N TYR A 206 12.27 -13.88 -15.70
CA TYR A 206 13.36 -12.94 -15.54
C TYR A 206 14.30 -13.39 -14.43
N MET A 207 15.56 -13.00 -14.57
CA MET A 207 16.54 -13.05 -13.51
C MET A 207 16.77 -11.64 -12.99
N ASN A 208 16.65 -11.44 -11.67
CA ASN A 208 17.05 -10.20 -11.01
C ASN A 208 18.49 -10.36 -10.52
N ILE A 209 19.40 -9.63 -11.15
CA ILE A 209 20.82 -9.58 -10.80
C ILE A 209 21.04 -8.30 -10.00
N TYR A 210 21.27 -8.42 -8.69
CA TYR A 210 21.67 -7.31 -7.84
C TYR A 210 23.19 -7.26 -7.75
N PHE A 211 23.79 -6.14 -8.13
CA PHE A 211 25.24 -6.02 -8.27
C PHE A 211 25.76 -4.63 -7.88
N GLU A 212 27.06 -4.58 -7.59
CA GLU A 212 27.80 -3.35 -7.39
C GLU A 212 28.73 -3.08 -8.58
N ALA A 213 28.67 -1.85 -9.11
CA ALA A 213 29.55 -1.37 -10.18
C ALA A 213 29.63 0.15 -10.17
N ASP A 214 30.79 0.70 -10.54
CA ASP A 214 30.93 2.12 -10.83
C ASP A 214 30.48 2.40 -12.26
N LEU A 215 29.35 3.09 -12.42
CA LEU A 215 28.82 3.48 -13.71
C LEU A 215 28.91 4.99 -13.96
N SER A 216 29.66 5.73 -13.14
CA SER A 216 29.74 7.20 -13.20
C SER A 216 30.22 7.75 -14.54
N GLU A 217 31.02 6.99 -15.28
CA GLU A 217 31.44 7.32 -16.65
C GLU A 217 30.27 7.38 -17.64
N PHE A 218 29.25 6.54 -17.44
CA PHE A 218 28.11 6.40 -18.35
C PHE A 218 26.84 7.08 -17.81
N ILE A 219 26.74 7.21 -16.49
CA ILE A 219 25.57 7.73 -15.80
C ILE A 219 26.03 8.83 -14.83
N GLN A 220 25.96 10.07 -15.30
CA GLN A 220 26.32 11.24 -14.50
C GLN A 220 25.15 11.70 -13.63
N GLY A 221 25.28 11.56 -12.30
CA GLY A 221 24.49 12.28 -11.28
C GLY A 221 23.01 11.91 -11.13
N ASP A 222 22.31 11.65 -12.22
CA ASP A 222 20.87 11.35 -12.26
C ASP A 222 20.60 10.20 -13.26
N ALA A 223 20.69 8.96 -12.77
CA ALA A 223 20.27 7.78 -13.53
C ALA A 223 18.79 7.88 -13.91
N PHE A 224 18.40 7.36 -15.08
CA PHE A 224 16.97 7.12 -15.31
C PHE A 224 16.48 6.06 -14.33
N GLY A 225 15.25 6.24 -13.84
CA GLY A 225 14.61 5.28 -12.94
C GLY A 225 14.47 3.88 -13.56
N PHE A 226 14.46 3.78 -14.89
CA PHE A 226 14.42 2.51 -15.61
C PHE A 226 15.09 2.62 -16.99
N SER A 227 16.15 1.84 -17.24
CA SER A 227 16.88 1.84 -18.52
C SER A 227 16.74 0.50 -19.22
N MET A 228 15.89 0.44 -20.25
CA MET A 228 15.69 -0.75 -21.07
C MET A 228 16.89 -0.95 -22.00
N VAL A 229 17.53 -2.12 -21.94
CA VAL A 229 18.65 -2.53 -22.78
C VAL A 229 18.12 -3.49 -23.84
N LEU A 230 18.19 -3.07 -25.10
CA LEU A 230 17.63 -3.78 -26.26
C LEU A 230 18.64 -4.73 -26.94
N HIS A 231 19.76 -5.03 -26.29
CA HIS A 231 20.75 -5.96 -26.82
C HIS A 231 20.16 -7.39 -26.94
N PRO A 232 20.25 -8.05 -28.12
CA PRO A 232 19.55 -9.32 -28.37
C PRO A 232 19.86 -10.45 -27.38
N GLU A 233 21.10 -10.53 -26.90
CA GLU A 233 21.54 -11.59 -25.98
C GLU A 233 21.25 -11.30 -24.50
N VAL A 234 21.00 -10.04 -24.16
CA VAL A 234 20.84 -9.60 -22.77
C VAL A 234 19.66 -8.64 -22.65
N LEU A 235 18.57 -8.90 -23.37
CA LEU A 235 17.38 -8.06 -23.32
C LEU A 235 16.90 -7.94 -21.86
N GLY A 236 16.87 -6.70 -21.35
CA GLY A 236 16.67 -6.48 -19.94
C GLY A 236 16.53 -5.02 -19.54
N ALA A 237 16.54 -4.76 -18.23
CA ALA A 237 16.42 -3.42 -17.68
C ALA A 237 17.42 -3.20 -16.54
N LEU A 238 18.16 -2.09 -16.62
CA LEU A 238 19.02 -1.57 -15.56
C LEU A 238 18.24 -0.56 -14.72
N ILE A 239 18.29 -0.70 -13.39
CA ILE A 239 17.55 0.11 -12.43
C ILE A 239 18.50 0.54 -11.29
N PRO A 240 18.56 1.84 -10.93
CA PRO A 240 19.37 2.31 -9.81
C PRO A 240 18.80 1.86 -8.46
N VAL A 241 19.68 1.44 -7.53
CA VAL A 241 19.33 1.15 -6.13
C VAL A 241 19.74 2.27 -5.19
N ASP A 242 20.95 2.81 -5.37
CA ASP A 242 21.46 3.96 -4.61
C ASP A 242 21.91 5.13 -5.50
N ASN A 243 21.77 4.99 -6.83
CA ASN A 243 22.26 5.94 -7.84
C ASN A 243 23.77 6.25 -7.72
N ALA A 244 24.55 5.30 -7.21
CA ALA A 244 25.99 5.46 -7.06
C ALA A 244 26.74 4.20 -7.49
N ARG A 245 26.54 3.09 -6.76
CA ARG A 245 27.27 1.85 -6.99
C ARG A 245 26.37 0.63 -7.08
N ARG A 246 25.15 0.68 -6.56
CA ARG A 246 24.25 -0.45 -6.45
C ARG A 246 23.16 -0.39 -7.50
N TRP A 247 23.01 -1.48 -8.22
CA TRP A 247 22.16 -1.58 -9.40
C TRP A 247 21.44 -2.93 -9.44
N ILE A 248 20.25 -2.92 -10.01
CA ILE A 248 19.52 -4.12 -10.41
C ILE A 248 19.60 -4.24 -11.93
N TYR A 249 19.84 -5.44 -12.42
CA TYR A 249 19.61 -5.80 -13.80
C TYR A 249 18.59 -6.93 -13.91
N HIS A 250 17.44 -6.63 -14.53
CA HIS A 250 16.45 -7.63 -14.88
C HIS A 250 16.71 -8.15 -16.29
N VAL A 251 17.19 -9.38 -16.42
CA VAL A 251 17.43 -10.01 -17.73
C VAL A 251 16.35 -11.06 -17.99
N SER A 252 15.77 -11.07 -19.19
CA SER A 252 14.80 -12.09 -19.57
C SER A 252 15.50 -13.43 -19.86
N TYR A 253 14.81 -14.55 -19.58
CA TYR A 253 15.25 -15.88 -19.99
C TYR A 253 14.05 -16.72 -20.42
N ASP A 254 14.31 -17.72 -21.26
CA ASP A 254 13.28 -18.52 -21.90
C ASP A 254 13.40 -20.01 -21.52
N PRO A 255 12.55 -20.49 -20.58
CA PRO A 255 12.49 -21.91 -20.26
C PRO A 255 12.21 -22.83 -21.46
N LEU A 256 11.53 -22.35 -22.51
CA LEU A 256 11.24 -23.12 -23.72
C LEU A 256 12.48 -23.37 -24.56
N LYS A 257 13.50 -22.50 -24.46
CA LYS A 257 14.82 -22.70 -25.08
C LYS A 257 15.78 -23.54 -24.22
N GLY A 258 15.29 -24.06 -23.09
CA GLY A 258 16.09 -24.88 -22.17
C GLY A 258 16.80 -24.09 -21.08
N GLU A 259 16.68 -22.76 -21.04
CA GLU A 259 17.30 -21.92 -20.00
C GLU A 259 16.65 -22.15 -18.64
N ARG A 260 17.45 -22.15 -17.58
CA ARG A 260 17.01 -22.39 -16.20
C ARG A 260 17.70 -21.39 -15.26
N PRO A 261 17.11 -21.08 -14.10
CA PRO A 261 17.73 -20.22 -13.10
C PRO A 261 19.17 -20.61 -12.73
N LYS A 262 19.46 -21.91 -12.67
CA LYS A 262 20.79 -22.45 -12.34
C LYS A 262 21.88 -22.10 -13.37
N ASP A 263 21.50 -21.72 -14.59
CA ASP A 263 22.44 -21.39 -15.67
C ASP A 263 23.01 -19.96 -15.50
N PHE A 264 22.40 -19.15 -14.63
CA PHE A 264 22.83 -17.80 -14.27
C PHE A 264 23.86 -17.85 -13.14
N THR A 265 25.03 -18.45 -13.42
CA THR A 265 26.18 -18.43 -12.51
C THR A 265 26.70 -16.99 -12.33
N ILE A 266 27.49 -16.76 -11.28
CA ILE A 266 28.10 -15.43 -11.01
C ILE A 266 28.90 -14.96 -12.23
N GLU A 267 29.67 -15.85 -12.86
CA GLU A 267 30.47 -15.55 -14.05
C GLU A 267 29.58 -15.17 -15.23
N ARG A 268 28.49 -15.91 -15.45
CA ARG A 268 27.52 -15.59 -16.52
C ARG A 268 26.83 -14.26 -16.26
N CYS A 269 26.43 -13.97 -15.02
CA CYS A 269 25.86 -12.69 -14.63
C CYS A 269 26.84 -11.54 -14.89
N LYS A 270 28.12 -11.69 -14.55
CA LYS A 270 29.15 -10.67 -14.86
C LYS A 270 29.26 -10.41 -16.37
N GLN A 271 29.25 -11.47 -17.19
CA GLN A 271 29.24 -11.32 -18.65
C GLN A 271 27.98 -10.59 -19.14
N ILE A 272 26.80 -10.95 -18.62
CA ILE A 272 25.53 -10.28 -18.96
C ILE A 272 25.62 -8.78 -18.66
N ILE A 273 26.12 -8.42 -17.48
CA ILE A 273 26.29 -7.02 -17.07
C ILE A 273 27.29 -6.29 -17.98
N GLN A 274 28.43 -6.89 -18.31
CA GLN A 274 29.41 -6.29 -19.23
C GLN A 274 28.82 -6.03 -20.62
N THR A 275 28.08 -6.98 -21.16
CA THR A 275 27.38 -6.84 -22.45
C THR A 275 26.30 -5.77 -22.40
N ALA A 276 25.50 -5.74 -21.33
CA ALA A 276 24.42 -4.77 -21.16
C ALA A 276 24.95 -3.34 -21.04
N ILE A 277 26.05 -3.17 -20.31
CA ILE A 277 26.74 -1.88 -20.21
C ILE A 277 27.40 -1.53 -21.56
N GLY A 278 27.93 -2.53 -22.27
CA GLY A 278 28.71 -2.31 -23.50
C GLY A 278 30.17 -1.94 -23.21
N SER A 279 30.70 -2.33 -22.04
CA SER A 279 32.08 -2.07 -21.64
C SER A 279 32.64 -3.23 -20.80
N THR A 280 33.81 -3.72 -21.19
CA THR A 280 34.56 -4.75 -20.44
C THR A 280 35.42 -4.14 -19.32
N ASN A 281 35.57 -2.81 -19.29
CA ASN A 281 36.37 -2.10 -18.29
C ASN A 281 35.64 -1.93 -16.96
N VAL A 282 34.31 -2.09 -16.94
CA VAL A 282 33.53 -2.01 -15.72
C VAL A 282 33.68 -3.29 -14.92
N LYS A 283 34.26 -3.15 -13.72
CA LYS A 283 34.30 -4.22 -12.72
C LYS A 283 32.96 -4.27 -11.98
N SER A 284 32.32 -5.43 -12.01
CA SER A 284 31.09 -5.68 -11.26
C SER A 284 31.26 -6.79 -10.23
N GLU A 285 30.64 -6.59 -9.07
CA GLU A 285 30.49 -7.58 -8.01
C GLU A 285 29.03 -8.00 -7.91
N ILE A 286 28.75 -9.29 -8.09
CA ILE A 286 27.38 -9.81 -8.01
C ILE A 286 27.06 -10.06 -6.53
N VAL A 287 26.07 -9.33 -6.01
CA VAL A 287 25.63 -9.45 -4.62
C VAL A 287 24.63 -10.60 -4.48
N SER A 288 23.66 -10.68 -5.38
CA SER A 288 22.68 -11.79 -5.39
C SER A 288 21.95 -11.91 -6.73
N VAL A 289 21.40 -13.10 -6.97
CA VAL A 289 20.73 -13.45 -8.23
C VAL A 289 19.44 -14.21 -7.89
N LEU A 290 18.28 -13.66 -8.25
CA LEU A 290 16.98 -14.24 -7.90
C LEU A 290 16.07 -14.39 -9.12
N PRO A 291 15.52 -15.59 -9.37
CA PRO A 291 14.52 -15.77 -10.41
C PRO A 291 13.20 -15.14 -9.98
N TRP A 292 12.54 -14.47 -10.92
CA TRP A 292 11.20 -13.98 -10.73
C TRP A 292 10.40 -14.10 -12.02
N LYS A 293 9.08 -14.05 -11.88
CA LYS A 293 8.14 -14.04 -12.99
C LYS A 293 7.10 -12.98 -12.71
N ALA A 294 6.74 -12.19 -13.72
CA ALA A 294 5.57 -11.35 -13.61
C ALA A 294 4.33 -12.25 -13.59
N ALA A 295 3.40 -11.94 -12.70
CA ALA A 295 2.19 -12.73 -12.55
C ALA A 295 1.03 -11.83 -12.16
N GLU A 296 -0.15 -12.22 -12.61
CA GLU A 296 -1.43 -11.67 -12.19
C GLU A 296 -2.20 -12.80 -11.51
N SER A 297 -2.59 -12.58 -10.26
CA SER A 297 -3.35 -13.51 -9.47
C SER A 297 -4.05 -12.78 -8.32
N THR A 298 -5.33 -13.03 -8.07
CA THR A 298 -6.08 -12.45 -6.96
C THR A 298 -6.88 -13.56 -6.28
N ALA A 299 -6.75 -13.69 -4.97
CA ALA A 299 -7.53 -14.62 -4.16
C ALA A 299 -9.01 -14.28 -4.24
N THR A 300 -9.86 -15.28 -4.48
CA THR A 300 -11.32 -15.11 -4.61
C THR A 300 -11.99 -14.69 -3.31
N LYS A 301 -11.31 -14.88 -2.17
CA LYS A 301 -11.70 -14.42 -0.84
C LYS A 301 -10.50 -13.82 -0.13
N PHE A 302 -10.72 -12.70 0.56
CA PHE A 302 -9.68 -12.04 1.36
C PHE A 302 -9.77 -12.41 2.84
N GLN A 303 -10.82 -13.14 3.21
CA GLN A 303 -11.09 -13.61 4.56
C GLN A 303 -11.69 -15.00 4.51
N ASP A 304 -11.30 -15.85 5.46
CA ASP A 304 -12.06 -17.03 5.86
C ASP A 304 -12.18 -17.07 7.38
N ASN A 305 -13.37 -16.74 7.88
CA ASN A 305 -13.68 -16.58 9.30
C ASN A 305 -12.68 -15.65 10.02
N ARG A 306 -11.75 -16.20 10.80
CA ARG A 306 -10.81 -15.45 11.65
C ARG A 306 -9.45 -15.23 10.99
N ILE A 307 -9.30 -15.58 9.72
CA ILE A 307 -8.04 -15.50 8.98
C ILE A 307 -8.20 -14.54 7.80
N PHE A 308 -7.30 -13.55 7.72
CA PHE A 308 -7.32 -12.49 6.72
C PHE A 308 -6.08 -12.55 5.84
N LEU A 309 -6.25 -12.59 4.53
CA LEU A 309 -5.16 -12.53 3.55
C LEU A 309 -4.84 -11.07 3.24
N VAL A 310 -3.57 -10.66 3.32
CA VAL A 310 -3.12 -9.31 2.95
C VAL A 310 -1.93 -9.35 1.99
N GLY A 311 -1.79 -8.32 1.15
CA GLY A 311 -0.66 -8.17 0.22
C GLY A 311 -0.53 -9.37 -0.72
N ASP A 312 0.71 -9.83 -0.95
CA ASP A 312 1.01 -10.93 -1.89
C ASP A 312 0.30 -12.26 -1.57
N SER A 313 -0.19 -12.47 -0.35
CA SER A 313 -1.02 -13.65 -0.03
C SER A 313 -2.42 -13.54 -0.66
N ALA A 314 -2.93 -12.32 -0.84
CA ALA A 314 -4.24 -12.01 -1.38
C ALA A 314 -4.19 -11.64 -2.87
N HIS A 315 -3.16 -10.94 -3.33
CA HIS A 315 -3.03 -10.53 -4.73
C HIS A 315 -1.57 -10.41 -5.15
N ILE A 316 -1.27 -10.89 -6.35
CA ILE A 316 0.02 -10.81 -7.01
C ILE A 316 -0.22 -10.07 -8.32
N MET A 317 0.57 -9.04 -8.57
CA MET A 317 0.49 -8.25 -9.79
C MET A 317 1.88 -8.03 -10.39
N PRO A 318 1.97 -7.73 -11.70
CA PRO A 318 3.24 -7.34 -12.30
C PRO A 318 3.84 -6.11 -11.63
N PRO A 319 5.18 -5.94 -11.68
CA PRO A 319 5.85 -4.80 -11.06
C PRO A 319 5.54 -3.47 -11.77
N THR A 320 4.90 -3.49 -12.94
CA THR A 320 4.53 -2.30 -13.71
C THR A 320 3.58 -1.41 -12.93
N GLY A 321 4.02 -0.17 -12.68
CA GLY A 321 3.29 0.82 -11.89
C GLY A 321 3.58 0.76 -10.39
N GLY A 322 4.31 -0.26 -9.91
CA GLY A 322 4.75 -0.34 -8.51
C GLY A 322 3.61 -0.55 -7.51
N PHE A 323 2.48 -1.10 -7.93
CA PHE A 323 1.27 -1.11 -7.10
C PHE A 323 1.26 -2.18 -5.98
N GLY A 324 1.93 -3.31 -6.16
CA GLY A 324 1.78 -4.49 -5.28
C GLY A 324 1.97 -4.19 -3.79
N SER A 325 3.12 -3.65 -3.40
CA SER A 325 3.41 -3.29 -2.00
C SER A 325 2.49 -2.19 -1.47
N ASN A 326 2.15 -1.21 -2.31
CA ASN A 326 1.26 -0.10 -1.95
C ASN A 326 -0.16 -0.59 -1.64
N THR A 327 -0.71 -1.45 -2.50
CA THR A 327 -2.01 -2.10 -2.26
C THR A 327 -1.97 -2.95 -1.01
N GLY A 328 -0.91 -3.72 -0.80
CA GLY A 328 -0.75 -4.56 0.39
C GLY A 328 -0.66 -3.79 1.71
N ILE A 329 -0.11 -2.57 1.72
CA ILE A 329 -0.12 -1.68 2.91
C ILE A 329 -1.52 -1.08 3.11
N GLN A 330 -2.21 -0.72 2.04
CA GLN A 330 -3.58 -0.18 2.10
C GLN A 330 -4.62 -1.22 2.55
N ASP A 331 -4.43 -2.50 2.20
CA ASP A 331 -5.26 -3.59 2.70
C ASP A 331 -5.24 -3.63 4.23
N VAL A 332 -4.05 -3.54 4.80
CA VAL A 332 -3.85 -3.59 6.23
C VAL A 332 -4.41 -2.34 6.92
N HIS A 333 -4.24 -1.16 6.33
CA HIS A 333 -4.81 0.08 6.87
C HIS A 333 -6.34 -0.02 7.00
N ASN A 334 -7.01 -0.60 5.99
CA ASN A 334 -8.45 -0.85 6.04
C ASN A 334 -8.83 -1.90 7.11
N LEU A 335 -8.03 -2.96 7.25
CA LEU A 335 -8.33 -4.07 8.17
C LEU A 335 -8.08 -3.71 9.64
N ALA A 336 -6.99 -3.00 9.94
CA ALA A 336 -6.49 -2.82 11.31
C ALA A 336 -7.49 -2.11 12.23
N TRP A 337 -8.15 -1.05 11.76
CA TRP A 337 -9.14 -0.32 12.57
C TRP A 337 -10.39 -1.17 12.83
N LYS A 338 -10.79 -2.01 11.86
CA LYS A 338 -11.94 -2.92 11.98
C LYS A 338 -11.65 -4.02 13.01
N LEU A 339 -10.48 -4.65 12.92
CA LEU A 339 -9.99 -5.58 13.94
C LEU A 339 -9.98 -4.92 15.31
N ALA A 340 -9.44 -3.71 15.42
CA ALA A 340 -9.40 -2.99 16.68
C ALA A 340 -10.80 -2.70 17.25
N ALA A 341 -11.76 -2.33 16.40
CA ALA A 341 -13.13 -2.11 16.82
C ALA A 341 -13.80 -3.40 17.35
N VAL A 342 -13.60 -4.53 16.66
CA VAL A 342 -14.19 -5.82 17.07
C VAL A 342 -13.52 -6.38 18.32
N ILE A 343 -12.19 -6.40 18.38
CA ILE A 343 -11.42 -6.90 19.54
C ILE A 343 -11.76 -6.11 20.81
N LYS A 344 -11.99 -4.79 20.69
CA LYS A 344 -12.40 -3.93 21.82
C LYS A 344 -13.89 -3.99 22.15
N GLY A 345 -14.66 -4.86 21.49
CA GLY A 345 -16.10 -5.00 21.68
C GLY A 345 -16.92 -3.76 21.27
N LYS A 346 -16.39 -2.94 20.37
CA LYS A 346 -17.04 -1.71 19.85
C LYS A 346 -17.81 -1.94 18.56
N ALA A 347 -17.54 -3.03 17.86
CA ALA A 347 -18.26 -3.46 16.66
C ALA A 347 -18.50 -4.97 16.71
N LYS A 348 -19.50 -5.44 15.96
CA LYS A 348 -19.75 -6.87 15.77
C LYS A 348 -18.75 -7.46 14.76
N PRO A 349 -18.49 -8.79 14.80
CA PRO A 349 -17.63 -9.46 13.81
C PRO A 349 -18.01 -9.21 12.35
N LYS A 350 -19.30 -8.93 12.07
CA LYS A 350 -19.80 -8.57 10.74
C LYS A 350 -19.06 -7.40 10.11
N LEU A 351 -18.55 -6.44 10.90
CA LEU A 351 -17.73 -5.35 10.39
C LEU A 351 -16.47 -5.87 9.65
N LEU A 352 -15.91 -7.00 10.08
CA LEU A 352 -14.73 -7.58 9.45
C LEU A 352 -15.02 -8.10 8.04
N GLU A 353 -16.24 -8.56 7.76
CA GLU A 353 -16.65 -9.05 6.44
C GLU A 353 -16.53 -7.95 5.37
N THR A 354 -16.75 -6.69 5.76
CA THR A 354 -16.57 -5.53 4.88
C THR A 354 -15.13 -5.36 4.39
N TYR A 355 -14.13 -5.98 5.02
CA TYR A 355 -12.76 -5.98 4.51
C TYR A 355 -12.69 -6.59 3.10
N HIS A 356 -13.34 -7.74 2.90
CA HIS A 356 -13.38 -8.36 1.58
C HIS A 356 -14.18 -7.50 0.59
N GLU A 357 -15.37 -7.05 0.96
CA GLU A 357 -16.25 -6.23 0.11
C GLU A 357 -15.53 -4.96 -0.38
N GLU A 358 -14.70 -4.35 0.46
CA GLU A 358 -13.99 -3.11 0.14
C GLU A 358 -12.66 -3.34 -0.58
N ARG A 359 -11.85 -4.31 -0.15
CA ARG A 359 -10.47 -4.46 -0.64
C ARG A 359 -10.34 -5.38 -1.85
N TYR A 360 -11.18 -6.39 -1.98
CA TYR A 360 -11.12 -7.29 -3.13
C TYR A 360 -11.35 -6.56 -4.47
N PRO A 361 -12.39 -5.72 -4.65
CA PRO A 361 -12.61 -5.02 -5.92
C PRO A 361 -11.46 -4.08 -6.28
N VAL A 362 -10.88 -3.39 -5.28
CA VAL A 362 -9.73 -2.49 -5.47
C VAL A 362 -8.48 -3.26 -5.89
N ALA A 363 -8.17 -4.36 -5.20
CA ALA A 363 -7.03 -5.19 -5.54
C ALA A 363 -7.17 -5.83 -6.93
N LYS A 364 -8.37 -6.29 -7.29
CA LYS A 364 -8.67 -6.86 -8.60
C LYS A 364 -8.47 -5.84 -9.71
N LEU A 365 -9.08 -4.65 -9.59
CA LEU A 365 -8.92 -3.54 -10.53
C LEU A 365 -7.45 -3.13 -10.68
N THR A 366 -6.73 -3.03 -9.56
CA THR A 366 -5.31 -2.65 -9.55
C THR A 366 -4.45 -3.70 -10.26
N THR A 367 -4.72 -4.99 -10.03
CA THR A 367 -4.01 -6.09 -10.67
C THR A 367 -4.27 -6.11 -12.19
N ASP A 368 -5.52 -5.92 -12.61
CA ASP A 368 -5.89 -5.84 -14.03
C ASP A 368 -5.22 -4.65 -14.71
N TYR A 369 -5.20 -3.49 -14.04
CA TYR A 369 -4.54 -2.29 -14.54
C TYR A 369 -3.01 -2.48 -14.66
N ALA A 370 -2.36 -3.02 -13.63
CA ALA A 370 -0.92 -3.31 -13.65
C ALA A 370 -0.53 -4.23 -14.81
N SER A 371 -1.38 -5.21 -15.12
CA SER A 371 -1.22 -6.13 -16.25
C SER A 371 -1.42 -5.42 -17.59
N SER A 372 -2.40 -4.52 -17.70
CA SER A 372 -2.59 -3.70 -18.90
C SER A 372 -1.36 -2.81 -19.19
N LEU A 373 -0.73 -2.24 -18.15
CA LEU A 373 0.50 -1.46 -18.30
C LEU A 373 1.66 -2.30 -18.81
N LEU A 374 1.77 -3.55 -18.37
CA LEU A 374 2.78 -4.49 -18.87
C LEU A 374 2.58 -4.79 -20.36
N PHE A 375 1.35 -5.05 -20.78
CA PHE A 375 1.05 -5.34 -22.19
C PHE A 375 1.31 -4.13 -23.09
N ARG A 376 0.94 -2.91 -22.65
CA ARG A 376 1.28 -1.67 -23.35
C ARG A 376 2.79 -1.49 -23.50
N ALA A 377 3.55 -1.71 -22.42
CA ALA A 377 5.01 -1.61 -22.46
C ALA A 377 5.65 -2.64 -23.40
N ALA A 378 4.98 -3.77 -23.66
CA ALA A 378 5.39 -4.80 -24.59
C ALA A 378 4.87 -4.58 -26.04
N ASN A 379 4.24 -3.44 -26.35
CA ASN A 379 3.55 -3.17 -27.61
C ASN A 379 2.52 -4.25 -28.00
N ARG A 380 1.90 -4.87 -27.00
CA ARG A 380 0.78 -5.80 -27.18
C ARG A 380 -0.49 -5.02 -26.84
N GLU A 381 -1.20 -4.51 -27.85
CA GLU A 381 -2.45 -3.77 -27.62
C GLU A 381 -3.53 -4.71 -27.05
N GLU A 382 -4.02 -4.43 -25.85
CA GLU A 382 -5.20 -5.09 -25.29
C GLU A 382 -6.03 -4.10 -24.44
N GLY A 383 -7.33 -3.99 -24.77
CA GLY A 383 -8.39 -3.67 -23.81
C GLY A 383 -8.79 -2.20 -23.57
N SER A 384 -9.95 -2.05 -22.91
CA SER A 384 -10.65 -0.78 -22.63
C SER A 384 -10.03 0.06 -21.50
N LEU A 385 -9.08 -0.48 -20.74
CA LEU A 385 -8.39 0.23 -19.64
C LEU A 385 -7.36 1.28 -20.13
N ASN A 386 -7.21 1.43 -21.46
CA ASN A 386 -6.25 2.33 -22.10
C ASN A 386 -6.40 3.81 -21.73
N ASN A 387 -7.58 4.22 -21.27
CA ASN A 387 -7.89 5.61 -20.94
C ASN A 387 -8.00 5.90 -19.43
N MET A 388 -7.72 4.91 -18.58
CA MET A 388 -7.83 5.06 -17.13
C MET A 388 -6.71 5.94 -16.56
N ASP A 389 -7.07 6.90 -15.71
CA ASP A 389 -6.11 7.72 -14.97
C ASP A 389 -5.35 6.83 -13.96
N GLY A 390 -4.01 6.81 -14.03
CA GLY A 390 -3.19 6.04 -13.09
C GLY A 390 -3.36 6.48 -11.64
N LEU A 391 -3.73 7.73 -11.40
CA LEU A 391 -4.08 8.24 -10.06
C LEU A 391 -5.41 7.65 -9.57
N ALA A 392 -6.35 7.31 -10.45
CA ALA A 392 -7.64 6.75 -10.07
C ALA A 392 -7.46 5.37 -9.39
N VAL A 393 -6.55 4.55 -9.91
CA VAL A 393 -6.17 3.26 -9.27
C VAL A 393 -5.54 3.47 -7.90
N THR A 394 -4.84 4.59 -7.70
CA THR A 394 -4.14 4.89 -6.45
C THR A 394 -5.07 5.45 -5.36
N VAL A 395 -6.05 6.29 -5.74
CA VAL A 395 -6.85 7.05 -4.76
C VAL A 395 -8.30 7.31 -5.18
N GLY A 396 -8.65 7.14 -6.45
CA GLY A 396 -9.98 7.47 -6.99
C GLY A 396 -11.04 6.38 -6.78
N TYR A 397 -10.69 5.27 -6.14
CA TYR A 397 -11.61 4.16 -5.91
C TYR A 397 -12.64 4.45 -4.81
N GLN A 398 -13.82 3.82 -4.91
CA GLN A 398 -14.88 3.84 -3.91
C GLN A 398 -15.01 2.47 -3.24
N TYR A 399 -15.17 2.47 -1.93
CA TYR A 399 -15.61 1.34 -1.13
C TYR A 399 -17.14 1.24 -1.09
N CYS A 400 -17.63 0.02 -1.28
CA CYS A 400 -19.05 -0.31 -1.20
C CYS A 400 -19.21 -1.50 -0.25
N SER A 401 -19.85 -1.27 0.90
CA SER A 401 -20.07 -2.27 1.95
C SER A 401 -21.19 -1.81 2.88
N GLU A 402 -21.62 -2.65 3.81
CA GLU A 402 -22.54 -2.22 4.87
C GLU A 402 -21.95 -1.13 5.80
N ALA A 403 -20.62 -0.98 5.82
CA ALA A 403 -19.92 0.04 6.58
C ALA A 403 -19.75 1.37 5.80
N ILE A 404 -20.56 1.60 4.77
CA ILE A 404 -20.66 2.82 3.98
C ILE A 404 -22.14 3.11 3.71
N ILE A 405 -22.56 4.38 3.87
CA ILE A 405 -23.92 4.83 3.57
C ILE A 405 -23.84 5.82 2.40
N ASP A 406 -24.09 5.33 1.19
CA ASP A 406 -24.20 6.13 -0.03
C ASP A 406 -25.63 6.04 -0.59
N ASP A 407 -26.35 7.16 -0.58
CA ASP A 407 -27.71 7.25 -1.11
C ASP A 407 -27.73 7.60 -2.62
N SER A 408 -26.55 7.73 -3.25
CA SER A 408 -26.46 8.10 -4.67
C SER A 408 -26.85 6.94 -5.58
N VAL A 409 -27.74 7.22 -6.53
CA VAL A 409 -28.16 6.29 -7.59
C VAL A 409 -27.19 6.23 -8.78
N ILE A 410 -26.25 7.18 -8.86
CA ILE A 410 -25.29 7.28 -9.96
C ILE A 410 -24.05 6.47 -9.57
N PRO A 411 -23.63 5.44 -10.31
CA PRO A 411 -22.42 4.69 -9.97
C PRO A 411 -21.18 5.58 -9.94
N HIS A 412 -20.28 5.34 -8.97
CA HIS A 412 -18.98 6.03 -8.95
C HIS A 412 -18.06 5.49 -10.03
N ARG A 413 -17.31 6.39 -10.67
CA ARG A 413 -16.34 6.02 -11.69
C ARG A 413 -15.01 5.67 -11.05
N MET A 414 -14.55 4.45 -11.31
CA MET A 414 -13.27 3.96 -10.79
C MET A 414 -12.10 4.34 -11.70
N ASP A 415 -12.37 4.92 -12.88
CA ASP A 415 -11.39 5.22 -13.93
C ASP A 415 -10.90 6.68 -13.95
N SER A 416 -11.50 7.55 -13.13
CA SER A 416 -11.15 8.96 -12.92
C SER A 416 -10.90 9.25 -11.43
N VAL A 417 -10.14 10.31 -11.14
CA VAL A 417 -10.00 10.82 -9.77
C VAL A 417 -11.16 11.73 -9.45
N GLU A 418 -12.17 11.22 -8.74
CA GLU A 418 -13.35 11.98 -8.31
C GLU A 418 -13.45 11.99 -6.77
N LEU A 419 -12.71 12.89 -6.13
CA LEU A 419 -12.74 13.09 -4.68
C LEU A 419 -13.63 14.29 -4.33
N ASN A 420 -14.94 14.09 -4.40
CA ASN A 420 -15.97 15.14 -4.22
C ASN A 420 -16.81 14.98 -2.94
N GLY A 421 -16.26 14.30 -1.93
CA GLY A 421 -16.94 14.06 -0.67
C GLY A 421 -17.95 12.92 -0.66
N ARG A 422 -18.03 12.12 -1.74
CA ARG A 422 -18.97 11.01 -1.81
C ARG A 422 -18.64 9.90 -0.79
N PRO A 423 -19.63 9.35 -0.07
CA PRO A 423 -19.42 8.20 0.81
C PRO A 423 -18.75 7.02 0.08
N GLY A 424 -17.86 6.32 0.76
CA GLY A 424 -17.02 5.27 0.19
C GLY A 424 -15.77 5.78 -0.51
N THR A 425 -15.62 7.08 -0.78
CA THR A 425 -14.37 7.65 -1.31
C THR A 425 -13.46 8.14 -0.19
N ARG A 426 -12.17 8.26 -0.49
CA ARG A 426 -11.21 8.87 0.43
C ARG A 426 -11.55 10.35 0.61
N ALA A 427 -11.47 10.85 1.84
CA ALA A 427 -11.71 12.25 2.17
C ALA A 427 -10.86 13.20 1.28
N PRO A 428 -11.46 14.25 0.68
CA PRO A 428 -10.73 15.28 -0.05
C PRO A 428 -9.69 16.00 0.82
N HIS A 429 -8.53 16.29 0.23
CA HIS A 429 -7.46 17.06 0.85
C HIS A 429 -7.72 18.57 0.69
N PHE A 430 -7.41 19.34 1.73
CA PHE A 430 -7.16 20.78 1.65
C PHE A 430 -6.34 21.22 2.87
N TRP A 431 -5.67 22.36 2.75
CA TRP A 431 -4.86 22.96 3.81
C TRP A 431 -5.69 23.90 4.69
N GLY A 432 -5.32 23.98 5.96
CA GLY A 432 -5.85 24.94 6.91
C GLY A 432 -5.05 24.98 8.21
N MET A 433 -5.51 25.79 9.16
CA MET A 433 -4.88 25.95 10.45
C MET A 433 -5.63 25.14 11.52
N TYR A 434 -4.91 24.28 12.23
CA TYR A 434 -5.39 23.55 13.40
C TYR A 434 -4.43 23.77 14.56
N LYS A 435 -4.94 24.21 15.72
CA LYS A 435 -4.13 24.50 16.91
C LYS A 435 -2.90 25.39 16.62
N GLY A 436 -3.09 26.39 15.77
CA GLY A 436 -2.04 27.35 15.41
C GLY A 436 -0.97 26.84 14.44
N LYS A 437 -1.16 25.67 13.81
CA LYS A 437 -0.25 25.11 12.81
C LYS A 437 -0.98 24.87 11.50
N GLU A 438 -0.30 25.12 10.38
CA GLU A 438 -0.78 24.72 9.07
C GLU A 438 -0.65 23.20 8.94
N VAL A 439 -1.77 22.55 8.63
CA VAL A 439 -1.87 21.10 8.48
C VAL A 439 -2.85 20.76 7.36
N SER A 440 -2.78 19.53 6.86
CA SER A 440 -3.80 18.97 6.00
C SER A 440 -5.02 18.60 6.83
N ILE A 441 -6.23 18.75 6.28
CA ILE A 441 -7.43 18.20 6.91
C ILE A 441 -7.30 16.69 7.18
N LEU A 442 -6.54 15.97 6.33
CA LEU A 442 -6.31 14.54 6.47
C LEU A 442 -5.52 14.19 7.74
N ASP A 443 -4.74 15.13 8.28
CA ASP A 443 -3.95 14.95 9.51
C ASP A 443 -4.84 14.85 10.76
N LEU A 444 -6.15 15.13 10.64
CA LEU A 444 -7.13 14.97 11.71
C LEU A 444 -7.71 13.55 11.81
N PHE A 445 -7.44 12.68 10.83
CA PHE A 445 -8.01 11.33 10.73
C PHE A 445 -7.02 10.24 11.22
N GLY A 446 -7.37 8.96 11.09
CA GLY A 446 -6.45 7.84 11.35
C GLY A 446 -6.71 7.03 12.63
N ASN A 447 -7.44 7.57 13.61
CA ASN A 447 -7.64 6.89 14.92
C ASN A 447 -9.09 6.72 15.33
N ASN A 448 -9.91 7.73 15.04
CA ASN A 448 -11.28 7.83 15.52
C ASN A 448 -12.19 8.14 14.34
N PHE A 449 -13.48 7.92 14.53
CA PHE A 449 -14.47 8.53 13.64
C PHE A 449 -14.40 10.05 13.79
N VAL A 450 -14.55 10.77 12.68
CA VAL A 450 -14.47 12.23 12.65
C VAL A 450 -15.70 12.80 11.95
N LEU A 451 -16.47 13.63 12.65
CA LEU A 451 -17.58 14.38 12.09
C LEU A 451 -17.09 15.80 11.75
N LEU A 452 -17.21 16.17 10.48
CA LEU A 452 -16.93 17.51 9.96
C LEU A 452 -18.25 18.23 9.71
N THR A 453 -18.31 19.51 10.08
CA THR A 453 -19.49 20.37 9.86
C THR A 453 -19.08 21.83 9.69
N GLY A 454 -19.96 22.67 9.14
CA GLY A 454 -19.77 24.12 9.11
C GLY A 454 -19.84 24.77 10.51
N VAL A 455 -19.25 25.95 10.67
CA VAL A 455 -19.16 26.69 11.95
C VAL A 455 -20.51 27.05 12.58
N ASP A 456 -21.53 27.27 11.76
CA ASP A 456 -22.86 27.69 12.22
C ASP A 456 -23.70 26.54 12.78
N ASN A 457 -23.28 25.28 12.55
CA ASN A 457 -24.04 24.11 12.98
C ASN A 457 -23.62 23.64 14.39
N SER A 458 -24.16 24.33 15.40
CA SER A 458 -23.87 24.06 16.82
C SER A 458 -24.52 22.78 17.36
N SER A 459 -25.55 22.26 16.69
CA SER A 459 -26.35 21.11 17.17
C SER A 459 -25.58 19.78 17.22
N TRP A 460 -24.51 19.65 16.43
CA TRP A 460 -23.70 18.43 16.39
C TRP A 460 -22.85 18.19 17.64
N ALA A 461 -22.54 19.22 18.42
CA ALA A 461 -21.69 19.07 19.60
C ALA A 461 -22.32 18.18 20.67
N GLU A 462 -23.61 18.41 20.96
CA GLU A 462 -24.39 17.61 21.91
C GLU A 462 -24.64 16.20 21.37
N ALA A 463 -25.07 16.09 20.11
CA ALA A 463 -25.29 14.80 19.44
C ALA A 463 -24.03 13.91 19.44
N VAL A 464 -22.87 14.46 19.12
CA VAL A 464 -21.60 13.73 19.13
C VAL A 464 -21.25 13.28 20.54
N TYR A 465 -21.46 14.11 21.56
CA TYR A 465 -21.21 13.75 22.96
C TYR A 465 -22.11 12.59 23.42
N ASP A 466 -23.40 12.68 23.15
CA ASP A 466 -24.39 11.68 23.58
C ASP A 466 -24.17 10.34 22.89
N VAL A 467 -24.01 10.35 21.56
CA VAL A 467 -23.80 9.11 20.79
C VAL A 467 -22.44 8.49 21.11
N SER A 468 -21.38 9.29 21.27
CA SER A 468 -20.07 8.78 21.66
C SER A 468 -20.13 8.07 23.02
N SER A 469 -20.83 8.69 23.99
CA SER A 469 -20.99 8.15 25.34
C SER A 469 -21.82 6.87 25.33
N LYS A 470 -22.92 6.86 24.56
CA LYS A 470 -23.84 5.71 24.45
C LYS A 470 -23.18 4.51 23.78
N LEU A 471 -22.45 4.70 22.69
CA LEU A 471 -21.77 3.62 21.95
C LEU A 471 -20.41 3.27 22.56
N GLY A 472 -19.87 4.12 23.44
CA GLY A 472 -18.53 3.99 23.97
C GLY A 472 -17.46 4.09 22.88
N ILE A 473 -17.73 4.86 21.81
CA ILE A 473 -16.83 5.10 20.68
C ILE A 473 -16.52 6.59 20.65
N ASN A 474 -15.26 6.93 20.46
CA ASN A 474 -14.84 8.32 20.39
C ASN A 474 -15.10 8.85 18.97
N ILE A 475 -16.06 9.77 18.84
CA ILE A 475 -16.32 10.53 17.62
C ILE A 475 -15.76 11.95 17.85
N LYS A 476 -14.84 12.39 16.99
CA LYS A 476 -14.29 13.75 17.05
C LYS A 476 -15.11 14.68 16.19
N LEU A 477 -15.56 15.79 16.76
CA LEU A 477 -16.20 16.88 16.03
C LEU A 477 -15.15 17.93 15.66
N TYR A 478 -15.12 18.35 14.40
CA TYR A 478 -14.41 19.55 13.97
C TYR A 478 -15.33 20.45 13.14
N ARG A 479 -15.44 21.71 13.55
CA ARG A 479 -16.09 22.75 12.77
C ARG A 479 -15.09 23.37 11.82
N VAL A 480 -15.43 23.41 10.53
CA VAL A 480 -14.56 23.93 9.49
C VAL A 480 -15.04 25.32 9.05
N GLY A 481 -14.16 26.32 9.11
CA GLY A 481 -14.44 27.70 8.69
C GLY A 481 -13.62 28.73 9.46
N GLY A 482 -13.78 30.01 9.13
CA GLY A 482 -12.92 31.11 9.62
C GLY A 482 -12.85 31.27 11.15
N SER A 483 -13.86 30.79 11.87
CA SER A 483 -13.97 30.80 13.34
C SER A 483 -14.06 29.39 13.96
N GLY A 484 -13.84 28.35 13.15
CA GLY A 484 -14.00 26.95 13.54
C GLY A 484 -12.79 26.36 14.26
N ASP A 485 -12.86 25.06 14.52
CA ASP A 485 -11.75 24.28 15.07
C ASP A 485 -10.64 24.08 14.02
N PHE A 486 -11.04 23.96 12.74
CA PHE A 486 -10.15 23.94 11.58
C PHE A 486 -10.41 25.17 10.71
N ILE A 487 -9.45 26.09 10.68
CA ILE A 487 -9.58 27.36 9.97
C ILE A 487 -9.07 27.18 8.55
N ALA A 488 -9.95 27.30 7.57
CA ALA A 488 -9.62 27.13 6.16
C ALA A 488 -10.22 28.27 5.32
N GLN A 489 -9.84 28.32 4.03
CA GLN A 489 -10.43 29.25 3.07
C GLN A 489 -11.97 29.10 3.04
N GLU A 490 -12.65 30.21 2.81
CA GLU A 490 -14.11 30.20 2.66
C GLU A 490 -14.52 29.22 1.54
N ASN A 491 -15.61 28.47 1.74
CA ASN A 491 -16.21 27.52 0.79
C ASN A 491 -15.42 26.25 0.48
N VAL A 492 -14.10 26.18 0.71
CA VAL A 492 -13.27 25.03 0.30
C VAL A 492 -13.83 23.69 0.79
N PHE A 493 -14.30 23.64 2.04
CA PHE A 493 -14.92 22.45 2.62
C PHE A 493 -16.23 22.09 1.90
N ARG A 494 -17.08 23.08 1.63
CA ARG A 494 -18.37 22.89 0.97
C ARG A 494 -18.21 22.40 -0.47
N GLU A 495 -17.31 23.01 -1.21
CA GLU A 495 -17.04 22.70 -2.62
C GLU A 495 -16.42 21.31 -2.76
N LEU A 496 -15.37 21.00 -1.99
CA LEU A 496 -14.68 19.71 -2.11
C LEU A 496 -15.50 18.54 -1.55
N TYR A 497 -16.32 18.77 -0.52
CA TYR A 497 -17.12 17.69 0.07
C TYR A 497 -18.55 17.60 -0.48
N GLY A 498 -18.93 18.52 -1.37
CA GLY A 498 -20.25 18.55 -2.00
C GLY A 498 -21.39 18.73 -0.99
N ILE A 499 -21.26 19.72 -0.09
CA ILE A 499 -22.26 20.01 0.95
C ILE A 499 -22.68 21.49 0.96
N GLU A 500 -23.87 21.77 1.47
CA GLU A 500 -24.36 23.13 1.76
C GLU A 500 -23.86 23.62 3.14
N ASN A 501 -24.26 24.84 3.54
CA ASN A 501 -23.81 25.50 4.79
C ASN A 501 -23.96 24.64 6.05
N GLU A 502 -25.06 23.90 6.14
CA GLU A 502 -25.42 23.12 7.33
C GLU A 502 -25.20 21.62 7.12
N GLY A 503 -24.59 21.24 6.00
CA GLY A 503 -24.24 19.85 5.71
C GLY A 503 -23.14 19.32 6.62
N THR A 504 -23.00 17.99 6.64
CA THR A 504 -22.04 17.30 7.50
C THR A 504 -21.48 16.06 6.81
N VAL A 505 -20.29 15.65 7.25
CA VAL A 505 -19.60 14.48 6.73
C VAL A 505 -19.03 13.70 7.90
N LEU A 506 -19.24 12.38 7.91
CA LEU A 506 -18.66 11.47 8.88
C LEU A 506 -17.57 10.63 8.20
N ILE A 507 -16.34 10.77 8.70
CA ILE A 507 -15.13 10.11 8.22
C ILE A 507 -14.81 8.93 9.14
N ARG A 508 -14.50 7.78 8.54
CA ARG A 508 -14.04 6.56 9.22
C ARG A 508 -12.59 6.70 9.71
N PRO A 509 -12.14 5.82 10.62
CA PRO A 509 -10.75 5.81 11.08
C PRO A 509 -9.71 5.65 9.96
N ASP A 510 -10.05 5.03 8.82
CA ASP A 510 -9.18 4.89 7.64
C ASP A 510 -9.20 6.10 6.68
N GLY A 511 -9.88 7.20 7.06
CA GLY A 511 -9.93 8.42 6.25
C GLY A 511 -10.88 8.34 5.05
N PHE A 512 -11.72 7.30 4.99
CA PHE A 512 -12.81 7.19 4.02
C PHE A 512 -14.10 7.79 4.56
N ILE A 513 -14.91 8.35 3.67
CA ILE A 513 -16.18 8.96 4.05
C ILE A 513 -17.18 7.84 4.31
N GLY A 514 -17.62 7.66 5.56
CA GLY A 514 -18.63 6.67 5.91
C GLY A 514 -20.04 7.13 5.56
N TRP A 515 -20.31 8.43 5.72
CA TRP A 515 -21.62 9.01 5.46
C TRP A 515 -21.51 10.53 5.21
N ARG A 516 -22.46 11.08 4.45
CA ARG A 516 -22.58 12.51 4.18
C ARG A 516 -24.05 12.93 4.24
N SER A 517 -24.32 14.11 4.79
CA SER A 517 -25.56 14.84 4.53
C SER A 517 -25.23 16.16 3.82
N GLU A 518 -25.83 16.38 2.66
CA GLU A 518 -25.62 17.61 1.88
C GLU A 518 -26.26 18.82 2.54
N LYS A 519 -27.29 18.63 3.38
CA LYS A 519 -28.09 19.68 4.00
C LYS A 519 -28.14 19.52 5.51
N ALA A 520 -28.81 20.46 6.18
CA ALA A 520 -29.13 20.34 7.60
C ALA A 520 -29.86 19.04 7.92
N VAL A 521 -29.49 18.48 9.07
CA VAL A 521 -30.09 17.27 9.64
C VAL A 521 -30.95 17.67 10.82
N VAL A 522 -32.21 17.24 10.79
CA VAL A 522 -33.12 17.36 11.94
C VAL A 522 -32.87 16.20 12.89
N ASN A 523 -32.76 16.46 14.19
CA ASN A 523 -32.43 15.48 15.24
C ASN A 523 -31.08 14.77 14.99
N PRO A 524 -29.95 15.52 15.04
CA PRO A 524 -28.62 15.01 14.70
C PRO A 524 -28.18 13.82 15.57
N ASP A 525 -28.62 13.74 16.82
CA ASP A 525 -28.37 12.64 17.75
C ASP A 525 -28.95 11.30 17.24
N VAL A 526 -30.24 11.31 16.86
CA VAL A 526 -30.94 10.11 16.36
C VAL A 526 -30.32 9.63 15.05
N ILE A 527 -30.02 10.57 14.14
CA ILE A 527 -29.42 10.25 12.85
C ILE A 527 -27.99 9.74 13.02
N LEU A 528 -27.18 10.38 13.87
CA LEU A 528 -25.82 9.93 14.12
C LEU A 528 -25.78 8.54 14.74
N GLU A 529 -26.66 8.22 15.69
CA GLU A 529 -26.75 6.89 16.26
C GLU A 529 -27.06 5.83 15.20
N LYS A 530 -28.01 6.12 14.31
CA LYS A 530 -28.37 5.23 13.20
C LYS A 530 -27.20 5.05 12.23
N VAL A 531 -26.55 6.15 11.84
CA VAL A 531 -25.40 6.13 10.95
C VAL A 531 -24.26 5.32 11.57
N MET A 532 -23.90 5.58 12.82
CA MET A 532 -22.86 4.83 13.52
C MET A 532 -23.19 3.34 13.65
N SER A 533 -24.45 3.00 13.95
CA SER A 533 -24.87 1.60 14.03
C SER A 533 -24.68 0.85 12.69
N ASN A 534 -24.91 1.52 11.56
CA ASN A 534 -24.59 0.98 10.23
C ASN A 534 -23.09 0.86 10.00
N LEU A 535 -22.32 1.94 10.24
CA LEU A 535 -20.86 1.95 10.02
C LEU A 535 -20.10 0.93 10.88
N LEU A 536 -20.70 0.49 11.98
CA LEU A 536 -20.17 -0.53 12.89
C LEU A 536 -20.78 -1.91 12.65
N CYS A 537 -21.62 -2.07 11.62
CA CYS A 537 -22.37 -3.29 11.29
C CYS A 537 -23.06 -3.89 12.53
N SER A 538 -23.73 -3.05 13.32
CA SER A 538 -24.28 -3.40 14.63
C SER A 538 -25.71 -3.96 14.58
N PHE A 539 -26.33 -4.02 13.40
CA PHE A 539 -27.66 -4.60 13.23
C PHE A 539 -27.66 -6.13 13.20
#